data_AF-A0A9P6FJJ6-F1
#
_entry.id   AF-A0A9P6FJJ6-F1
#
_cell.length_a   1.000
_cell.length_b   1.000
_cell.length_c   1.000
_cell.angle_alpha   90.00
_cell.angle_beta   90.00
_cell.angle_gamma   90.00
#
_symmetry.space_group_name_H-M   'P 1'
#
loop_
_entity.id
_entity.type
_entity.pdbx_description
1 polymer ?
#
loop_
_entity_poly.entity_id
_entity_poly.type
_entity_poly.pdbx_seq_one_letter_code
_entity_poly.pdbx_strand_id
1 'polypeptide(L)' 'TATPTELRSALHLQGLSPSRVESFDTQKKRALAQLRSKSSELEKYIFLAWLRNTNVRLFYGLVAEQLE' A
#
# COMPACT_ATOMS: atom_id res chain seq x y z
N THR A 1 -3.89 -1.92 5.75
CA THR A 1 -4.57 -1.01 6.70
C THR A 1 -5.92 -0.51 6.22
N ALA A 2 -6.35 -0.77 4.97
CA ALA A 2 -7.68 -0.37 4.47
C ALA A 2 -8.87 -1.14 5.06
N THR A 3 -8.64 -2.27 5.72
CA THR A 3 -9.71 -3.15 6.23
C THR A 3 -10.46 -2.45 7.37
N PRO A 4 -11.79 -2.27 7.26
CA PRO A 4 -12.60 -1.69 8.34
C PRO A 4 -12.54 -2.54 9.61
N THR A 5 -12.72 -1.90 10.77
CA THR A 5 -12.64 -2.56 12.08
C THR A 5 -13.62 -3.72 12.21
N GLU A 6 -14.86 -3.54 11.74
CA GLU A 6 -15.90 -4.58 11.75
C GLU A 6 -15.46 -5.82 10.95
N LEU A 7 -14.91 -5.61 9.75
CA LEU A 7 -14.41 -6.69 8.91
C LEU A 7 -13.19 -7.38 9.54
N ARG A 8 -12.32 -6.64 10.25
CA ARG A 8 -11.20 -7.24 10.99
C ARG A 8 -11.68 -8.15 12.11
N SER A 9 -12.73 -7.75 12.84
CA SER A 9 -13.33 -8.60 13.88
C SER A 9 -13.96 -9.86 13.28
N ALA A 10 -14.72 -9.71 12.19
CA ALA A 10 -15.37 -10.82 11.50
C ALA A 10 -14.38 -11.83 10.89
N LEU A 11 -13.21 -11.36 10.45
CA LEU A 11 -12.16 -12.19 9.87
C LEU A 11 -11.08 -12.63 10.88
N HIS A 12 -11.26 -12.37 12.18
CA HIS A 12 -10.28 -12.67 13.23
C HIS A 12 -8.87 -12.08 12.97
N LEU A 13 -8.83 -10.89 12.37
CA LEU A 13 -7.59 -10.16 12.03
C LEU A 13 -7.20 -9.11 13.10
N GLN A 14 -7.91 -9.08 14.22
CA GLN A 14 -7.57 -8.19 15.33
C GLN A 14 -6.15 -8.51 15.85
N GLY A 15 -5.33 -7.48 16.04
CA GLY A 15 -3.93 -7.61 16.47
C GLY A 15 -2.92 -7.91 15.34
N LEU A 16 -3.36 -8.36 14.17
CA LEU A 16 -2.48 -8.70 13.03
C LEU A 16 -2.19 -7.52 12.09
N SER A 17 -2.94 -6.43 12.22
CA SER A 17 -2.74 -5.19 11.46
C SER A 17 -2.69 -4.01 12.44
N PRO A 18 -1.94 -2.93 12.12
CA PRO A 18 -1.97 -1.70 12.90
C PRO A 18 -3.39 -1.21 13.17
N SER A 19 -3.62 -0.64 14.36
CA SER A 19 -4.94 -0.21 14.84
C SER A 19 -5.64 0.79 13.90
N ARG A 20 -4.87 1.65 13.22
CA ARG A 20 -5.40 2.65 12.30
C ARG A 20 -6.02 2.00 11.05
N VAL A 21 -7.23 2.42 10.72
CA VAL A 21 -7.83 2.20 9.39
C VAL A 21 -7.45 3.39 8.51
N GLU A 22 -6.72 3.12 7.42
CA GLU A 22 -6.30 4.16 6.47
C GLU A 22 -7.19 4.11 5.24
N SER A 23 -7.52 5.28 4.67
CA SER A 23 -8.17 5.32 3.35
C SER A 23 -7.20 4.83 2.27
N PHE A 24 -7.76 4.46 1.11
CA PHE A 24 -6.96 4.06 -0.04
C PHE A 24 -6.06 5.22 -0.53
N ASP A 25 -6.59 6.44 -0.53
CA ASP A 25 -5.84 7.65 -0.92
C ASP A 25 -4.64 7.92 0.00
N THR A 26 -4.81 7.77 1.32
CA THR A 26 -3.70 7.90 2.27
C THR A 26 -2.61 6.86 2.03
N GLN A 27 -3.00 5.61 1.74
CA GLN A 27 -2.05 4.55 1.41
C GLN A 27 -1.28 4.85 0.10
N LYS A 28 -1.95 5.39 -0.92
CA LYS A 28 -1.31 5.82 -2.16
C LYS A 28 -0.29 6.94 -1.92
N LYS A 29 -0.69 8.01 -1.22
CA LYS A 29 0.21 9.13 -0.88
C LYS A 29 1.46 8.66 -0.15
N ARG A 30 1.30 7.75 0.83
CA ARG A 30 2.42 7.15 1.56
C ARG A 30 3.31 6.30 0.65
N ALA A 31 2.73 5.44 -0.19
CA ALA A 31 3.49 4.61 -1.12
C ALA A 31 4.27 5.46 -2.13
N LEU A 32 3.67 6.53 -2.65
CA LEU A 32 4.30 7.46 -3.59
C LEU A 32 5.48 8.21 -2.95
N ALA A 33 5.33 8.67 -1.70
CA ALA A 33 6.42 9.28 -0.95
C ALA A 33 7.58 8.29 -0.72
N GLN A 34 7.27 7.03 -0.41
CA GLN A 34 8.28 5.97 -0.25
C GLN A 34 8.99 5.61 -1.55
N LEU A 35 8.29 5.65 -2.69
CA LEU A 35 8.85 5.44 -4.01
C LEU A 35 9.79 6.60 -4.40
N ARG A 36 9.34 7.85 -4.21
CA ARG A 36 10.12 9.05 -4.52
C ARG A 36 11.35 9.24 -3.63
N SER A 37 11.37 8.64 -2.44
CA SER A 37 12.54 8.67 -1.56
C SER A 37 13.63 7.66 -1.92
N LYS A 38 13.39 6.75 -2.88
CA LYS A 38 14.41 5.81 -3.35
C LYS A 38 15.37 6.49 -4.32
N SER A 39 16.65 6.21 -4.15
CA SER A 39 17.73 6.91 -4.85
C SER A 39 18.01 6.32 -6.23
N SER A 40 17.89 4.99 -6.37
CA SER A 40 18.16 4.28 -7.61
C SER A 40 16.89 3.70 -8.24
N GLU A 41 16.91 3.53 -9.56
CA GLU A 41 15.83 2.87 -10.30
C GLU A 41 15.65 1.41 -9.88
N LEU A 42 16.73 0.73 -9.50
CA LEU A 42 16.65 -0.65 -8.99
C LEU A 42 15.89 -0.71 -7.66
N GLU A 43 16.13 0.23 -6.75
CA GLU A 43 15.39 0.31 -5.49
C GLU A 43 13.90 0.60 -5.71
N LYS A 44 13.57 1.48 -6.67
CA LYS A 44 12.19 1.75 -7.09
C LYS A 44 11.53 0.49 -7.63
N TYR A 45 12.22 -0.26 -8.49
CA TYR A 45 11.75 -1.55 -9.02
C TYR A 45 11.50 -2.56 -7.90
N ILE A 46 12.44 -2.73 -6.96
CA ILE A 46 12.28 -3.65 -5.82
C ILE A 46 11.07 -3.26 -4.97
N PHE A 47 10.90 -1.97 -4.69
CA PHE A 47 9.75 -1.47 -3.94
C PHE A 47 8.42 -1.76 -4.66
N LEU A 48 8.35 -1.51 -5.96
CA LEU A 48 7.15 -1.78 -6.76
C LEU A 48 6.85 -3.28 -6.86
N ALA A 49 7.88 -4.14 -6.97
CA ALA A 49 7.71 -5.59 -6.95
C ALA A 49 7.19 -6.09 -5.60
N TRP A 50 7.72 -5.58 -4.49
CA TRP A 50 7.21 -5.87 -3.15
C TRP A 50 5.76 -5.40 -2.97
N LEU A 51 5.43 -4.20 -3.45
CA LEU A 51 4.09 -3.64 -3.38
C LEU A 51 3.08 -4.51 -4.15
N ARG A 52 3.45 -5.00 -5.34
CA ARG A 52 2.62 -5.92 -6.13
C ARG A 52 2.30 -7.23 -5.38
N ASN A 53 3.28 -7.78 -4.67
CA ASN A 53 3.11 -9.05 -3.93
C ASN A 53 2.31 -8.88 -2.62
N THR A 54 2.37 -7.71 -1.99
CA THR A 54 1.75 -7.48 -0.68
C THR A 54 0.38 -6.80 -0.78
N ASN A 55 0.20 -5.90 -1.75
CA ASN A 55 -1.05 -5.18 -1.97
C ASN A 55 -1.24 -4.83 -3.45
N VAL A 56 -1.76 -5.81 -4.20
CA VAL A 56 -1.97 -5.71 -5.64
C VAL A 56 -2.87 -4.53 -6.04
N ARG A 57 -3.91 -4.22 -5.24
CA ARG A 57 -4.81 -3.08 -5.49
C ARG A 57 -4.07 -1.75 -5.39
N LEU A 58 -3.20 -1.61 -4.38
CA LEU A 58 -2.40 -0.41 -4.19
C LEU A 58 -1.35 -0.25 -5.29
N PHE A 59 -0.72 -1.35 -5.73
CA PHE A 59 0.20 -1.36 -6.86
C PHE A 59 -0.46 -0.83 -8.14
N TYR A 60 -1.55 -1.43 -8.59
CA TYR A 60 -2.21 -1.01 -9.83
C TYR A 60 -2.83 0.38 -9.72
N GLY A 61 -3.37 0.74 -8.54
CA GLY A 61 -3.87 2.09 -8.31
C GLY A 61 -2.79 3.17 -8.40
N LEU A 62 -1.56 2.87 -7.97
CA LEU A 62 -0.44 3.81 -8.05
C LEU A 62 0.16 3.88 -9.45
N VAL A 63 0.35 2.74 -10.12
CA VAL A 63 0.91 2.70 -11.49
C VAL A 63 -0.02 3.38 -12.48
N ALA A 64 -1.33 3.14 -12.41
CA ALA A 64 -2.30 3.75 -13.32
C ALA A 64 -2.35 5.28 -13.18
N GLU A 65 -2.13 5.82 -11.97
CA GLU A 65 -2.16 7.26 -11.70
C GLU A 65 -0.83 7.97 -12.06
N GLN A 66 0.26 7.22 -12.26
CA GLN A 66 1.58 7.79 -12.59
C GLN A 66 2.06 7.36 -13.98
N LEU A 67 1.17 6.84 -14.83
CA LEU A 67 1.49 6.36 -16.18
C LEU A 67 1.56 7.49 -17.22
N GLU A 68 1.12 8.70 -16.87
CA GLU A 68 1.22 9.93 -17.67
C GLU A 68 2.59 10.60 -17.51
#